data_AF-A0A1G3R907-F1
#
_entry.id   AF-A0A1G3R907-F1
#
_cell.length_a   1.000
_cell.length_b   1.000
_cell.length_c   1.000
_cell.angle_alpha   90.00
_cell.angle_beta   90.00
_cell.angle_gamma   90.00
#
_symmetry.space_group_name_H-M   'P 1'
#
loop_
_entity.id
_entity.type
_entity.pdbx_description
1 polymer ?
#
loop_
_entity_poly.entity_id
_entity_poly.type
_entity_poly.pdbx_seq_one_letter_code
_entity_poly.pdbx_strand_id
1 'polypeptide(L)' 'MKTAISISDEVFLEAEQTAHQLGLSRSRMYSLAIVEFIQSHNPDAITAKLNEVYSTVDSRLEDDLIQANYDLLSLDDW' A
#
# COMPACT_ATOMS: atom_id res chain seq x y z
N MET A 1 18.25 -2.49 -14.00
CA MET A 1 18.27 -1.04 -14.32
C MET A 1 19.14 -0.32 -13.30
N LYS A 2 19.85 0.76 -13.66
CA LYS A 2 20.62 1.59 -12.72
C LYS A 2 20.03 3.00 -12.74
N THR A 3 19.79 3.56 -11.56
CA THR A 3 19.32 4.93 -11.39
C THR A 3 20.15 5.59 -10.30
N ALA A 4 20.44 6.88 -10.46
CA ALA A 4 21.07 7.69 -9.42
C ALA A 4 19.96 8.48 -8.71
N ILE A 5 19.95 8.42 -7.38
CA ILE A 5 18.98 9.13 -6.54
C ILE A 5 19.74 10.06 -5.59
N SER A 6 19.17 11.23 -5.33
CA SER A 6 19.65 12.12 -4.28
C SER A 6 18.90 11.80 -2.98
N ILE A 7 19.64 11.63 -1.90
CA ILE A 7 19.12 11.38 -0.54
C ILE A 7 19.92 12.24 0.44
N SER A 8 19.39 12.48 1.64
CA SER A 8 20.15 13.16 2.69
C SER A 8 21.28 12.27 3.22
N ASP A 9 22.34 12.90 3.73
CA ASP A 9 23.47 12.19 4.35
C ASP A 9 23.02 11.32 5.53
N GLU A 10 22.04 11.78 6.30
CA GLU A 10 21.45 11.02 7.42
C GLU A 10 20.84 9.71 6.94
N VAL A 11 19.98 9.76 5.91
CA VAL A 11 19.34 8.56 5.34
C VAL A 11 20.39 7.62 4.76
N PHE A 12 21.42 8.16 4.09
CA PHE A 12 22.52 7.35 3.57
C PHE A 12 23.25 6.61 4.70
N LEU A 13 23.63 7.30 5.78
CA LEU A 13 24.37 6.70 6.89
C LEU A 13 23.56 5.62 7.60
N GLU A 14 22.28 5.86 7.89
CA GLU A 14 21.41 4.85 8.51
C GLU A 14 21.20 3.63 7.60
N ALA A 15 21.05 3.87 6.29
CA ALA A 15 20.91 2.80 5.32
C ALA A 15 22.16 1.91 5.24
N GLU A 16 23.35 2.50 5.28
CA GLU A 16 24.63 1.77 5.30
C GLU A 16 24.78 0.92 6.56
N GLN A 17 24.45 1.49 7.73
CA GLN A 17 24.51 0.75 9.00
C GLN A 17 23.53 -0.42 9.00
N THR A 18 22.30 -0.20 8.53
CA THR A 18 21.27 -1.22 8.43
C THR A 18 21.68 -2.33 7.46
N ALA A 19 22.21 -1.96 6.28
CA ALA A 19 22.70 -2.92 5.30
C ALA A 19 23.82 -3.79 5.90
N HIS A 20 24.76 -3.19 6.64
CA HIS A 20 25.85 -3.91 7.30
C HIS A 20 25.33 -4.88 8.37
N GLN A 21 24.40 -4.44 9.22
CA GLN A 21 23.80 -5.28 10.27
C GLN A 21 23.05 -6.49 9.68
N LEU A 22 22.39 -6.31 8.53
CA LEU A 22 21.66 -7.36 7.84
C LEU A 22 22.52 -8.20 6.88
N GLY A 23 23.81 -7.89 6.74
CA GLY A 23 24.71 -8.55 5.79
C GLY A 23 24.30 -8.36 4.32
N LEU A 24 23.64 -7.24 4.00
CA LEU A 24 23.15 -6.92 2.66
C LEU A 24 24.12 -5.98 1.95
N SER A 25 24.19 -6.10 0.62
CA SER A 25 24.80 -5.05 -0.19
C SER A 25 23.91 -3.81 -0.16
N ARG A 26 24.54 -2.64 -0.32
CA ARG A 26 23.88 -1.33 -0.38
C ARG A 26 22.74 -1.33 -1.41
N SER A 27 23.05 -1.76 -2.64
CA SER A 27 22.05 -1.83 -3.72
C SER A 27 20.88 -2.75 -3.37
N ARG A 28 21.11 -3.85 -2.65
CA ARG A 28 20.06 -4.78 -2.23
C ARG A 28 19.19 -4.17 -1.13
N MET A 29 19.79 -3.48 -0.16
CA MET A 29 19.06 -2.76 0.90
C MET A 29 18.10 -1.73 0.29
N TYR A 30 18.61 -0.84 -0.59
CA TYR A 30 17.75 0.15 -1.25
C TYR A 30 16.67 -0.49 -2.13
N SER A 31 16.99 -1.58 -2.84
CA SER A 31 15.99 -2.28 -3.66
C SER A 31 14.88 -2.88 -2.81
N LEU A 32 15.20 -3.46 -1.66
CA LEU A 32 14.21 -4.00 -0.73
C LEU A 32 13.31 -2.91 -0.16
N ALA A 33 13.91 -1.79 0.27
CA ALA A 33 13.16 -0.65 0.79
C ALA A 33 12.15 -0.11 -0.23
N ILE A 34 12.52 -0.01 -1.52
CA ILE A 34 11.61 0.43 -2.59
C ILE A 34 10.48 -0.58 -2.79
N VAL A 35 10.78 -1.88 -2.78
CA VAL A 35 9.75 -2.93 -2.92
C VAL A 35 8.75 -2.86 -1.77
N GLU A 36 9.23 -2.75 -0.55
CA GLU A 36 8.39 -2.65 0.65
C GLU A 36 7.55 -1.38 0.65
N PHE A 37 8.13 -0.25 0.24
CA PHE A 37 7.40 1.01 0.09
C PHE A 37 6.28 0.90 -0.95
N ILE A 38 6.55 0.32 -2.12
CA ILE A 38 5.53 0.13 -3.17
C ILE A 38 4.43 -0.80 -2.67
N GLN A 39 4.78 -1.91 -2.01
CA GLN A 39 3.80 -2.87 -1.50
C GLN A 39 2.91 -2.26 -0.41
N SER A 40 3.50 -1.48 0.51
CA SER A 40 2.75 -0.80 1.57
C SER A 40 1.84 0.30 1.04
N HIS A 41 2.16 0.89 -0.11
CA HIS A 41 1.39 1.98 -0.72
C HIS A 41 0.60 1.54 -1.95
N ASN A 42 0.45 0.23 -2.20
CA ASN A 42 -0.37 -0.25 -3.30
C ASN A 42 -1.84 -0.33 -2.85
N PRO A 43 -2.74 0.55 -3.34
CA PRO A 43 -4.17 0.50 -2.99
C PRO A 43 -4.83 -0.81 -3.44
N ASP A 44 -4.31 -1.45 -4.49
CA ASP A 44 -4.79 -2.74 -4.96
C ASP A 44 -4.44 -3.85 -3.97
N ALA A 45 -3.33 -3.74 -3.24
CA ALA A 45 -2.98 -4.71 -2.20
C ALA A 45 -3.92 -4.62 -1.00
N ILE A 46 -4.36 -3.41 -0.63
CA ILE A 46 -5.39 -3.22 0.41
C ILE A 46 -6.73 -3.79 -0.06
N THR A 47 -7.15 -3.45 -1.28
CA THR A 47 -8.39 -3.95 -1.88
C THR A 47 -8.37 -5.48 -1.98
N ALA A 48 -7.26 -6.08 -2.41
CA ALA A 48 -7.10 -7.53 -2.48
C ALA A 48 -7.21 -8.20 -1.10
N LYS A 49 -6.60 -7.63 -0.05
CA LYS A 49 -6.73 -8.13 1.32
C LYS A 49 -8.17 -8.01 1.85
N LEU A 50 -8.86 -6.90 1.57
CA LEU A 50 -10.26 -6.75 1.94
C LEU A 50 -11.14 -7.76 1.21
N ASN A 51 -10.91 -7.97 -0.09
CA ASN A 51 -11.62 -8.99 -0.87
C ASN A 51 -11.39 -10.40 -0.32
N GLU A 52 -10.19 -10.73 0.16
CA GLU A 52 -9.92 -12.01 0.83
C GLU A 52 -10.78 -12.18 2.09
N VAL A 53 -10.82 -11.17 2.96
CA VAL A 53 -11.64 -11.21 4.19
C VAL A 53 -13.13 -11.33 3.83
N TYR A 54 -13.63 -10.46 2.95
CA TYR A 54 -15.04 -10.42 2.55
C TYR A 54 -15.46 -11.57 1.62
N SER A 55 -14.52 -12.38 1.11
CA SER A 55 -14.86 -13.62 0.41
C SER A 55 -15.42 -14.70 1.35
N THR A 56 -15.15 -14.57 2.65
CA THR A 56 -15.54 -15.56 3.67
C THR A 56 -16.62 -15.06 4.63
N VAL A 57 -16.87 -13.75 4.64
CA VAL A 57 -17.85 -13.09 5.50
C VAL A 57 -18.98 -12.57 4.64
N ASP A 58 -20.23 -12.88 4.99
CA ASP A 58 -21.38 -12.25 4.35
C ASP A 58 -21.44 -10.77 4.76
N SER A 59 -20.94 -9.90 3.89
CA SER A 59 -20.91 -8.45 4.07
C SER A 59 -21.88 -7.72 3.15
N ARG A 60 -22.90 -8.43 2.66
CA ARG A 60 -23.98 -7.79 1.89
C ARG A 60 -24.72 -6.82 2.81
N LEU A 61 -24.90 -5.61 2.33
CA LEU A 61 -25.83 -4.67 2.96
C LEU A 61 -27.25 -5.19 2.75
N GLU A 62 -28.13 -4.91 3.71
CA GLU A 62 -29.56 -5.21 3.55
C GLU A 62 -30.12 -4.44 2.35
N ASP A 63 -31.00 -5.08 1.59
CA ASP A 63 -31.51 -4.52 0.33
C ASP A 63 -32.19 -3.14 0.53
N ASP A 64 -32.87 -2.95 1.67
CA ASP A 64 -33.51 -1.68 2.04
C ASP A 64 -32.49 -0.54 2.26
N LEU A 65 -31.32 -0.85 2.83
CA LEU A 65 -30.22 0.11 3.02
C LEU A 65 -29.55 0.47 1.69
N ILE A 66 -29.40 -0.52 0.80
CA ILE A 66 -28.87 -0.29 -0.55
C ILE A 66 -29.79 0.67 -1.32
N GLN A 67 -31.11 0.42 -1.26
CA GLN A 67 -32.09 1.26 -1.95
C GLN A 67 -32.12 2.68 -1.40
N ALA A 68 -32.13 2.84 -0.06
CA ALA A 68 -32.09 4.16 0.57
C ALA A 68 -30.83 4.96 0.18
N ASN A 69 -29.68 4.29 0.02
CA ASN A 69 -28.44 4.94 -0.43
C ASN A 69 -28.52 5.39 -1.90
N TYR A 70 -29.11 4.60 -2.79
CA TYR A 70 -29.33 5.01 -4.19
C TYR A 70 -30.28 6.19 -4.30
N ASP A 71 -31.35 6.20 -3.51
CA ASP A 71 -32.32 7.29 -3.48
C ASP A 71 -31.64 8.61 -3.03
N LEU A 72 -30.76 8.56 -2.02
CA LEU A 72 -29.95 9.70 -1.56
C LEU A 72 -28.97 10.20 -2.62
N LEU A 73 -28.27 9.31 -3.32
CA LEU A 73 -27.34 9.70 -4.39
C LEU A 73 -28.07 10.31 -5.60
N SER A 74 -29.32 9.92 -5.84
CA SER A 74 -30.15 10.49 -6.91
C SER A 74 -30.68 11.91 -6.61
N LEU A 75 -30.55 12.36 -5.36
CA LEU A 75 -30.93 13.71 -4.91
C LEU A 75 -29.79 14.72 -5.05
N ASP A 76 -28.54 14.26 -5.19
CA ASP A 76 -27.38 15.11 -5.50
C ASP A 76 -27.30 15.30 -7.02
N ASP A 77 -28.07 16.26 -7.55
CA ASP A 77 -27.85 16.83 -8.88
C ASP A 77 -26.50 17.58 -8.87
N TRP A 78 -25.48 17.01 -9.51
CA TRP A 78 -24.22 17.67 -9.84
C TRP A 78 -24.26 18.33 -11.22
#